data_AF-A0A1Y0ID45-F1
#
_entry.id   AF-A0A1Y0ID45-F1
#
_cell.length_a   1.000
_cell.length_b   1.000
_cell.length_c   1.000
_cell.angle_alpha   90.00
_cell.angle_beta   90.00
_cell.angle_gamma   90.00
#
_symmetry.space_group_name_H-M   'P 1'
#
loop_
_entity.id
_entity.type
_entity.pdbx_description
1 polymer ?
#
loop_
_entity_poly.entity_id
_entity_poly.type
_entity_poly.pdbx_seq_one_letter_code
_entity_poly.pdbx_strand_id
1 'polypeptide(L)'
;MQILSDWVFNWLRGRKRRKDLKMKSRHLLAKLNEVDPQTRAMILAMAAIFRKRVIDKSAQLSKALNHPDKMSKERLGLIFELLQAIQNKMIQEKSALDAKLDELNIHDQAKVTHWEKSVLGMDLWLITIGSAYHPPMQRKASSIWQLLDNASEHIESAIQSLRALESTVDQLDPGKHKMYGAIDDAQWRALCDFRPAFFND
;
A
#
# COMPACT_ATOMS: atom_id res chain seq x y z
N MET A 1 -14.53 -12.75 35.26
CA MET A 1 -13.14 -12.34 34.91
C MET A 1 -12.89 -12.28 33.39
N GLN A 2 -13.41 -13.22 32.59
CA GLN A 2 -13.21 -13.29 31.13
C GLN A 2 -13.74 -12.07 30.34
N ILE A 3 -14.88 -11.50 30.75
CA ILE A 3 -15.50 -10.34 30.07
C ILE A 3 -14.65 -9.07 30.22
N LEU A 4 -14.02 -8.88 31.39
CA LEU A 4 -13.14 -7.75 31.64
C LEU A 4 -11.83 -7.87 30.85
N SER A 5 -11.27 -9.08 30.73
CA SER A 5 -10.09 -9.30 29.89
C SER A 5 -10.39 -9.02 28.43
N ASP A 6 -11.50 -9.52 27.89
CA ASP A 6 -11.86 -9.35 26.48
C ASP A 6 -12.12 -7.87 26.14
N TRP A 7 -12.76 -7.14 27.05
CA TRP A 7 -12.97 -5.70 26.89
C TRP A 7 -11.65 -4.93 26.87
N VAL A 8 -10.73 -5.21 27.81
CA VAL A 8 -9.41 -4.56 27.86
C VAL A 8 -8.59 -4.90 26.61
N PHE A 9 -8.59 -6.16 26.17
CA PHE A 9 -7.90 -6.58 24.96
C PHE A 9 -8.45 -5.88 23.71
N ASN A 10 -9.77 -5.82 23.55
CA ASN A 10 -10.39 -5.13 22.42
C ASN A 10 -10.11 -3.62 22.44
N TRP A 11 -10.10 -3.01 23.62
CA TRP A 11 -9.73 -1.60 23.77
C TRP A 11 -8.27 -1.34 23.37
N LEU A 12 -7.33 -2.14 23.88
CA LEU A 12 -5.91 -2.04 23.54
C LEU A 12 -5.67 -2.24 22.03
N ARG A 13 -6.32 -3.24 21.45
CA ARG A 13 -6.28 -3.55 20.02
C ARG A 13 -6.80 -2.37 19.18
N GLY A 14 -7.94 -1.81 19.57
CA GLY A 14 -8.51 -0.63 18.93
C GLY A 14 -7.59 0.60 19.01
N ARG A 15 -6.93 0.81 20.16
CA ARG A 15 -5.95 1.91 20.35
C ARG A 15 -4.72 1.72 19.47
N LYS A 16 -4.17 0.51 19.40
CA LYS A 16 -3.02 0.17 18.55
C LYS A 16 -3.32 0.44 17.07
N ARG A 17 -4.44 -0.06 16.54
CA ARG A 17 -4.88 0.18 15.15
C ARG A 17 -4.91 1.67 14.82
N ARG A 18 -5.48 2.50 15.69
CA ARG A 18 -5.55 3.96 15.50
C ARG A 18 -4.17 4.61 15.51
N LYS A 19 -3.29 4.18 16.41
CA LYS A 19 -1.90 4.69 16.46
C LYS A 19 -1.16 4.37 15.17
N ASP A 20 -1.27 3.14 14.71
CA ASP A 20 -0.57 2.66 13.51
C ASP A 20 -1.10 3.34 12.25
N LEU A 21 -2.42 3.47 12.11
CA LEU A 21 -3.04 4.23 11.02
C LEU A 21 -2.56 5.69 11.00
N LYS A 22 -2.49 6.35 12.15
CA LYS A 22 -1.98 7.74 12.25
C LYS A 22 -0.52 7.84 11.85
N MET A 23 0.32 6.91 12.30
CA MET A 23 1.74 6.88 11.96
C MET A 23 1.94 6.70 10.45
N LYS A 24 1.27 5.70 9.86
CA LYS A 24 1.34 5.41 8.42
C LYS A 24 0.85 6.57 7.56
N SER A 25 -0.27 7.17 7.95
CA SER A 25 -0.82 8.33 7.24
C SER A 25 0.13 9.54 7.28
N ARG A 26 0.82 9.76 8.41
CA ARG A 26 1.82 10.84 8.49
C ARG A 26 3.04 10.53 7.63
N HIS A 27 3.54 9.30 7.71
CA HIS A 27 4.71 8.87 6.95
C HIS A 27 4.48 8.95 5.44
N LEU A 28 3.40 8.34 4.93
CA LEU A 28 3.07 8.39 3.50
C LEU A 28 2.86 9.83 3.03
N LEU A 29 2.12 10.64 3.77
CA LEU A 29 1.90 12.04 3.41
C LEU A 29 3.22 12.83 3.35
N ALA A 30 4.12 12.66 4.33
CA ALA A 30 5.42 13.32 4.32
C ALA A 30 6.23 12.91 3.08
N LYS A 31 6.35 11.60 2.82
CA LYS A 31 7.07 11.06 1.67
C LYS A 31 6.49 11.56 0.34
N LEU A 32 5.17 11.59 0.18
CA LEU A 32 4.56 12.10 -1.04
C LEU A 32 4.87 13.59 -1.28
N ASN A 33 4.96 14.40 -0.22
CA ASN A 33 5.33 15.81 -0.36
C ASN A 33 6.82 16.00 -0.75
N GLU A 34 7.70 15.08 -0.40
CA GLU A 34 9.16 15.16 -0.65
C GLU A 34 9.60 14.63 -2.02
N VAL A 35 8.75 13.83 -2.67
CA VAL A 35 9.05 13.19 -3.94
C VAL A 35 8.36 13.89 -5.10
N ASP A 36 8.97 13.78 -6.27
CA ASP A 36 8.50 14.34 -7.53
C ASP A 36 7.24 13.60 -8.04
N PRO A 37 6.48 14.19 -8.98
CA PRO A 37 5.27 13.58 -9.53
C PRO A 37 5.48 12.19 -10.17
N GLN A 38 6.60 11.96 -10.85
CA GLN A 38 6.91 10.66 -11.45
C GLN A 38 7.02 9.58 -10.37
N THR A 39 7.71 9.88 -9.26
CA THR A 39 7.80 8.96 -8.11
C THR A 39 6.43 8.71 -7.46
N ARG A 40 5.57 9.73 -7.34
CA ARG A 40 4.19 9.56 -6.82
C ARG A 40 3.38 8.63 -7.72
N ALA A 41 3.48 8.80 -9.03
CA ALA A 41 2.83 7.93 -10.02
C ALA A 41 3.33 6.48 -9.92
N MET A 42 4.63 6.27 -9.71
CA MET A 42 5.17 4.93 -9.46
C MET A 42 4.61 4.31 -8.17
N ILE A 43 4.47 5.08 -7.09
CA ILE A 43 3.84 4.59 -5.84
C ILE A 43 2.40 4.16 -6.10
N LEU A 44 1.62 4.96 -6.86
CA LEU A 44 0.24 4.61 -7.22
C LEU A 44 0.20 3.35 -8.11
N ALA A 45 1.07 3.23 -9.10
CA ALA A 45 1.18 2.06 -9.95
C ALA A 45 1.52 0.80 -9.15
N MET A 46 2.46 0.89 -8.20
CA MET A 46 2.78 -0.22 -7.29
C MET A 46 1.60 -0.57 -6.38
N ALA A 47 0.85 0.42 -5.90
CA ALA A 47 -0.36 0.21 -5.13
C ALA A 47 -1.41 -0.55 -5.95
N ALA A 48 -1.60 -0.21 -7.23
CA ALA A 48 -2.52 -0.90 -8.14
C ALA A 48 -2.18 -2.38 -8.30
N ILE A 49 -0.90 -2.73 -8.47
CA ILE A 49 -0.45 -4.13 -8.50
C ILE A 49 -0.76 -4.85 -7.18
N PHE A 50 -0.47 -4.22 -6.05
CA PHE A 50 -0.78 -4.80 -4.74
C PHE A 50 -2.27 -5.09 -4.60
N ARG A 51 -3.13 -4.13 -4.97
CA ARG A 51 -4.59 -4.31 -4.94
C ARG A 51 -4.99 -5.51 -5.77
N LYS A 52 -4.56 -5.59 -7.02
CA LYS A 52 -4.92 -6.70 -7.92
C LYS A 52 -4.49 -8.06 -7.38
N ARG A 53 -3.31 -8.12 -6.76
CA ARG A 53 -2.72 -9.38 -6.27
C ARG A 53 -3.25 -9.83 -4.92
N VAL A 54 -3.60 -8.89 -4.04
CA VAL A 54 -3.95 -9.18 -2.64
C VAL A 54 -5.40 -8.86 -2.35
N ILE A 55 -5.84 -7.63 -2.65
CA ILE A 55 -7.17 -7.15 -2.26
C ILE A 55 -8.25 -7.77 -3.15
N ASP A 56 -8.10 -7.71 -4.46
CA ASP A 56 -9.13 -8.18 -5.40
C ASP A 56 -9.28 -9.71 -5.39
N LYS A 57 -8.27 -10.45 -4.89
CA LYS A 57 -8.35 -11.91 -4.72
C LYS A 57 -9.13 -12.34 -3.48
N SER A 58 -9.55 -11.41 -2.62
CA SER A 58 -10.34 -11.69 -1.44
C SER A 58 -11.64 -10.89 -1.46
N ALA A 59 -12.77 -11.58 -1.52
CA ALA A 59 -14.09 -10.94 -1.46
C ALA A 59 -14.26 -10.04 -0.22
N GLN A 60 -13.60 -10.40 0.90
CA GLN A 60 -13.62 -9.61 2.12
C GLN A 60 -12.83 -8.30 1.99
N LEU A 61 -11.62 -8.37 1.43
CA LEU A 61 -10.77 -7.20 1.25
C LEU A 61 -11.35 -6.27 0.19
N SER A 62 -11.82 -6.82 -0.93
CA SER A 62 -12.50 -6.07 -1.99
C SER A 62 -13.76 -5.37 -1.46
N LYS A 63 -14.57 -6.06 -0.64
CA LYS A 63 -15.74 -5.42 0.00
C LYS A 63 -15.34 -4.30 0.95
N ALA A 64 -14.27 -4.45 1.71
CA ALA A 64 -13.78 -3.40 2.62
C ALA A 64 -13.29 -2.15 1.90
N LEU A 65 -12.76 -2.31 0.68
CA LEU A 65 -12.34 -1.20 -0.14
C LEU A 65 -13.53 -0.50 -0.82
N ASN A 66 -14.44 -1.27 -1.42
CA ASN A 66 -15.50 -0.73 -2.30
C ASN A 66 -16.82 -0.40 -1.57
N HIS A 67 -17.11 -1.10 -0.47
CA HIS A 67 -18.34 -0.94 0.31
C HIS A 67 -18.06 -0.96 1.83
N PRO A 68 -17.18 -0.06 2.32
CA PRO A 68 -16.81 -0.03 3.73
C PRO A 68 -18.00 0.24 4.67
N ASP A 69 -19.00 1.00 4.20
CA ASP A 69 -20.26 1.31 4.88
C ASP A 69 -21.09 0.05 5.19
N LYS A 70 -20.96 -1.00 4.36
CA LYS A 70 -21.66 -2.28 4.53
C LYS A 70 -20.92 -3.24 5.46
N MET A 71 -19.95 -2.77 6.23
CA MET A 71 -19.12 -3.58 7.12
C MET A 71 -19.06 -2.98 8.52
N SER A 72 -19.06 -3.85 9.54
CA SER A 72 -18.88 -3.40 10.92
C SER A 72 -17.46 -2.86 11.13
N LYS A 73 -17.31 -1.94 12.10
CA LYS A 73 -16.01 -1.38 12.48
C LYS A 73 -15.05 -2.47 12.94
N GLU A 74 -15.55 -3.49 13.63
CA GLU A 74 -14.77 -4.64 14.07
C GLU A 74 -14.17 -5.39 12.88
N ARG A 75 -14.97 -5.63 11.83
CA ARG A 75 -14.54 -6.32 10.62
C ARG A 75 -13.53 -5.51 9.83
N LEU A 76 -13.75 -4.20 9.66
CA LEU A 76 -12.77 -3.30 9.03
C LEU A 76 -11.46 -3.28 9.81
N GLY A 77 -11.53 -3.26 11.15
CA GLY A 77 -10.35 -3.29 11.99
C GLY A 77 -9.57 -4.61 11.94
N LEU A 78 -10.25 -5.76 11.80
CA LEU A 78 -9.60 -7.05 11.56
C LEU A 78 -8.91 -7.09 10.18
N ILE A 79 -9.55 -6.54 9.15
CA ILE A 79 -8.97 -6.42 7.81
C ILE A 79 -7.73 -5.53 7.82
N PHE A 80 -7.79 -4.41 8.53
CA PHE A 80 -6.63 -3.53 8.71
C PHE A 80 -5.45 -4.30 9.31
N GLU A 81 -5.67 -5.10 10.34
CA GLU A 81 -4.61 -5.90 10.97
C GLU A 81 -4.08 -7.01 10.06
N LEU A 82 -4.95 -7.64 9.27
CA LEU A 82 -4.53 -8.63 8.30
C LEU A 82 -3.58 -8.01 7.26
N LEU A 83 -3.96 -6.87 6.70
CA LEU A 83 -3.12 -6.13 5.76
C LEU A 83 -1.81 -5.67 6.42
N GLN A 84 -1.86 -5.26 7.68
CA GLN A 84 -0.67 -4.86 8.43
C GLN A 84 0.26 -6.06 8.69
N ALA A 85 -0.29 -7.23 8.98
CA ALA A 85 0.49 -8.46 9.14
C ALA A 85 1.19 -8.86 7.83
N ILE A 86 0.49 -8.78 6.69
CA ILE A 86 1.07 -9.00 5.36
C ILE A 86 2.23 -8.04 5.12
N GLN A 87 2.03 -6.75 5.41
CA GLN A 87 3.08 -5.74 5.26
C GLN A 87 4.29 -5.99 6.17
N ASN A 88 4.06 -6.34 7.44
CA ASN A 88 5.14 -6.62 8.38
C ASN A 88 5.98 -7.81 7.92
N LYS A 89 5.33 -8.86 7.39
CA LYS A 89 6.04 -10.02 6.82
C LYS A 89 6.93 -9.60 5.65
N MET A 90 6.39 -8.79 4.74
CA MET A 90 7.18 -8.25 3.63
C MET A 90 8.38 -7.43 4.14
N ILE A 91 8.17 -6.51 5.08
CA ILE A 91 9.27 -5.70 5.65
C ILE A 91 10.34 -6.57 6.30
N GLN A 92 9.96 -7.65 6.98
CA GLN A 92 10.90 -8.61 7.57
C GLN A 92 11.72 -9.34 6.50
N GLU A 93 11.06 -9.83 5.45
CA GLU A 93 11.73 -10.48 4.31
C GLU A 93 12.73 -9.53 3.64
N LYS A 94 12.38 -8.25 3.51
CA LYS A 94 13.30 -7.23 2.98
C LYS A 94 14.46 -6.95 3.91
N SER A 95 14.24 -6.81 5.21
CA SER A 95 15.33 -6.60 6.17
C SER A 95 16.34 -7.75 6.13
N ALA A 96 15.87 -8.98 5.92
CA ALA A 96 16.74 -10.14 5.76
C ALA A 96 17.51 -10.12 4.42
N LEU A 97 16.92 -9.56 3.36
CA LEU A 97 17.59 -9.38 2.07
C LEU A 97 18.61 -8.24 2.12
N ASP A 98 18.25 -7.09 2.70
CA ASP A 98 19.14 -5.93 2.85
C ASP A 98 20.40 -6.32 3.64
N ALA A 99 20.24 -7.06 4.75
CA ALA A 99 21.39 -7.55 5.53
C ALA A 99 22.35 -8.43 4.70
N LYS A 100 21.82 -9.28 3.81
CA LYS A 100 22.64 -10.08 2.89
C LYS A 100 23.31 -9.24 1.80
N LEU A 101 22.67 -8.19 1.32
CA LEU A 101 23.25 -7.29 0.32
C LEU A 101 24.35 -6.42 0.91
N ASP A 102 24.18 -5.99 2.16
CA ASP A 102 25.21 -5.27 2.91
C ASP A 102 26.45 -6.16 3.15
N GLU A 103 26.26 -7.45 3.49
CA GLU A 103 27.35 -8.43 3.55
C GLU A 103 28.13 -8.57 2.21
N LEU A 104 27.47 -8.26 1.09
CA LEU A 104 28.04 -8.30 -0.25
C LEU A 104 28.54 -6.93 -0.76
N ASN A 105 28.50 -5.87 0.06
CA ASN A 105 28.84 -4.48 -0.31
C ASN A 105 28.05 -3.94 -1.52
N ILE A 106 26.79 -4.33 -1.68
CA ILE A 106 25.91 -3.84 -2.75
C ILE A 106 24.98 -2.77 -2.16
N HIS A 107 25.12 -1.51 -2.58
CA HIS A 107 24.28 -0.40 -2.11
C HIS A 107 23.43 0.20 -3.24
N ASP A 108 22.11 0.34 -3.00
CA ASP A 108 21.17 1.02 -3.91
C ASP A 108 21.24 2.54 -3.70
N GLN A 109 21.47 3.30 -4.77
CA GLN A 109 21.62 4.77 -4.73
C GLN A 109 20.30 5.54 -4.90
N ALA A 110 19.16 4.86 -5.08
CA ALA A 110 17.88 5.52 -5.29
C ALA A 110 17.34 6.21 -4.02
N LYS A 111 16.88 7.46 -4.14
CA LYS A 111 16.24 8.24 -3.05
C LYS A 111 15.05 7.52 -2.40
N VAL A 112 14.32 6.73 -3.20
CA VAL A 112 13.28 5.79 -2.77
C VAL A 112 13.50 4.52 -3.58
N THR A 113 13.76 3.39 -2.93
CA THR A 113 14.01 2.13 -3.64
C THR A 113 12.72 1.54 -4.22
N HIS A 114 12.80 0.59 -5.16
CA HIS A 114 11.62 -0.14 -5.66
C HIS A 114 10.81 -0.77 -4.51
N TRP A 115 11.51 -1.30 -3.51
CA TRP A 115 10.87 -1.89 -2.34
C TRP A 115 10.12 -0.87 -1.49
N GLU A 116 10.73 0.29 -1.23
CA GLU A 116 10.07 1.36 -0.47
C GLU A 116 8.77 1.80 -1.17
N LYS A 117 8.77 1.90 -2.51
CA LYS A 117 7.54 2.17 -3.28
C LYS A 117 6.46 1.10 -3.07
N SER A 118 6.85 -0.18 -3.02
CA SER A 118 5.93 -1.29 -2.70
C SER A 118 5.27 -1.11 -1.33
N VAL A 119 6.07 -0.79 -0.31
CA VAL A 119 5.59 -0.58 1.06
C VAL A 119 4.68 0.64 1.15
N LEU A 120 5.03 1.75 0.50
CA LEU A 120 4.21 2.95 0.42
C LEU A 120 2.89 2.70 -0.30
N GLY A 121 2.90 1.89 -1.37
CA GLY A 121 1.69 1.46 -2.06
C GLY A 121 0.76 0.60 -1.19
N MET A 122 1.31 -0.21 -0.29
CA MET A 122 0.51 -0.93 0.73
C MET A 122 -0.03 0.00 1.81
N ASP A 123 0.77 0.98 2.26
CA ASP A 123 0.32 1.99 3.21
C ASP A 123 -0.90 2.74 2.67
N LEU A 124 -0.95 3.04 1.36
CA LEU A 124 -2.11 3.67 0.72
C LEU A 124 -3.41 2.89 0.99
N TRP A 125 -3.40 1.56 0.82
CA TRP A 125 -4.59 0.74 1.05
C TRP A 125 -4.93 0.57 2.53
N LEU A 126 -3.91 0.43 3.38
CA LEU A 126 -4.09 0.43 4.84
C LEU A 126 -4.75 1.72 5.33
N ILE A 127 -4.34 2.86 4.78
CA ILE A 127 -4.89 4.17 5.12
C ILE A 127 -6.30 4.31 4.56
N THR A 128 -6.53 3.88 3.32
CA THR A 128 -7.84 3.93 2.67
C THR A 128 -8.88 3.13 3.46
N ILE A 129 -8.61 1.85 3.76
CA ILE A 129 -9.51 1.00 4.55
C ILE A 129 -9.56 1.46 6.01
N GLY A 130 -8.42 1.85 6.58
CA GLY A 130 -8.34 2.33 7.95
C GLY A 130 -9.13 3.62 8.20
N SER A 131 -9.26 4.48 7.19
CA SER A 131 -10.05 5.71 7.28
C SER A 131 -11.56 5.44 7.40
N ALA A 132 -12.06 4.36 6.81
CA ALA A 132 -13.45 3.91 7.01
C ALA A 132 -13.69 3.37 8.43
N TYR A 133 -12.70 2.69 9.01
CA TYR A 133 -12.74 2.26 10.42
C TYR A 133 -12.65 3.44 11.40
N HIS A 134 -11.85 4.47 11.07
CA HIS A 134 -11.63 5.65 11.91
C HIS A 134 -11.86 6.95 11.10
N PRO A 135 -13.12 7.40 10.97
CA PRO A 135 -13.51 8.54 10.13
C PRO A 135 -12.71 9.85 10.33
N PRO A 136 -12.21 10.20 11.53
CA PRO A 136 -11.34 11.36 11.71
C PRO A 136 -10.06 11.36 10.84
N MET A 137 -9.69 10.22 10.25
CA MET A 137 -8.56 10.10 9.32
C MET A 137 -8.93 10.32 7.85
N GLN A 138 -10.21 10.40 7.49
CA GLN A 138 -10.67 10.52 6.10
C GLN A 138 -10.08 11.74 5.40
N ARG A 139 -10.08 12.93 6.05
CA ARG A 139 -9.47 14.14 5.47
C ARG A 139 -8.00 13.93 5.08
N LYS A 140 -7.23 13.27 5.96
CA LYS A 140 -5.82 12.97 5.68
C LYS A 140 -5.66 11.93 4.57
N ALA A 141 -6.53 10.92 4.53
CA ALA A 141 -6.55 9.96 3.44
C ALA A 141 -6.90 10.63 2.10
N SER A 142 -7.87 11.55 2.08
CA SER A 142 -8.24 12.34 0.91
C SER A 142 -7.05 13.18 0.41
N SER A 143 -6.33 13.90 1.28
CA SER A 143 -5.12 14.65 0.88
C SER A 143 -4.04 13.76 0.27
N ILE A 144 -3.85 12.54 0.75
CA ILE A 144 -2.91 11.56 0.17
C ILE A 144 -3.36 11.19 -1.24
N TRP A 145 -4.64 10.88 -1.43
CA TRP A 145 -5.18 10.56 -2.76
C TRP A 145 -5.09 11.74 -3.72
N GLN A 146 -5.30 12.98 -3.27
CA GLN A 146 -5.14 14.18 -4.08
C GLN A 146 -3.70 14.36 -4.58
N LEU A 147 -2.69 14.12 -3.73
CA LEU A 147 -1.29 14.18 -4.16
C LEU A 147 -0.94 13.14 -5.23
N LEU A 148 -1.56 11.96 -5.15
CA LEU A 148 -1.40 10.89 -6.14
C LEU A 148 -2.18 11.20 -7.44
N ASP A 149 -3.37 11.77 -7.32
CA ASP A 149 -4.21 12.18 -8.45
C ASP A 149 -3.56 13.29 -9.28
N ASN A 150 -2.92 14.25 -8.61
CA ASN A 150 -2.11 15.29 -9.25
C ASN A 150 -0.89 14.73 -10.01
N ALA A 151 -0.56 13.46 -9.84
CA ALA A 151 0.51 12.78 -10.58
C ALA A 151 -0.03 11.85 -11.69
N SER A 152 -1.34 11.91 -11.99
CA SER A 152 -2.00 11.02 -12.97
C SER A 152 -1.40 11.10 -14.38
N GLU A 153 -0.95 12.28 -14.82
CA GLU A 153 -0.29 12.47 -16.11
C GLU A 153 1.00 11.65 -16.27
N HIS A 154 1.65 11.29 -15.16
CA HIS A 154 2.89 10.52 -15.12
C HIS A 154 2.68 9.00 -15.00
N ILE A 155 1.44 8.52 -15.00
CA ILE A 155 1.16 7.09 -14.77
C ILE A 155 1.71 6.22 -15.88
N GLU A 156 1.60 6.65 -17.13
CA GLU A 156 2.09 5.89 -18.28
C GLU A 156 3.61 5.74 -18.25
N SER A 157 4.34 6.84 -18.04
CA SER A 157 5.80 6.82 -17.87
C SER A 157 6.23 6.01 -16.65
N ALA A 158 5.46 6.05 -15.56
CA ALA A 158 5.72 5.27 -14.35
C ALA A 158 5.59 3.76 -14.60
N ILE A 159 4.53 3.32 -15.28
CA ILE A 159 4.34 1.92 -15.68
C ILE A 159 5.49 1.47 -16.57
N GLN A 160 5.88 2.25 -17.58
CA GLN A 160 7.00 1.90 -18.46
C GLN A 160 8.32 1.77 -17.69
N SER A 161 8.57 2.67 -16.73
CA SER A 161 9.77 2.59 -15.89
C SER A 161 9.79 1.33 -15.03
N LEU A 162 8.64 0.93 -14.48
CA LEU A 162 8.53 -0.31 -13.71
C LEU A 162 8.70 -1.54 -14.61
N ARG A 163 8.14 -1.54 -15.83
CA ARG A 163 8.36 -2.61 -16.82
C ARG A 163 9.82 -2.79 -17.21
N ALA A 164 10.54 -1.69 -17.41
CA ALA A 164 11.97 -1.75 -17.68
C ALA A 164 12.74 -2.41 -16.51
N LEU A 165 12.33 -2.13 -15.27
CA LEU A 165 12.88 -2.78 -14.08
C LEU A 165 12.56 -4.28 -14.04
N GLU A 166 11.31 -4.67 -14.32
CA GLU A 166 10.91 -6.09 -14.44
C GLU A 166 11.72 -6.82 -15.52
N SER A 167 11.90 -6.21 -16.70
CA SER A 167 12.70 -6.79 -17.78
C SER A 167 14.17 -6.95 -17.39
N THR A 168 14.74 -5.98 -16.65
CA THR A 168 16.12 -6.06 -16.15
C THR A 168 16.27 -7.21 -15.15
N VAL A 169 15.30 -7.38 -14.24
CA VAL A 169 15.29 -8.48 -13.27
C VAL A 169 15.15 -9.84 -13.97
N ASP A 170 14.25 -9.94 -14.95
CA ASP A 170 14.05 -11.18 -15.74
C ASP A 170 15.31 -11.59 -16.51
N GLN A 171 16.11 -10.63 -16.99
CA GLN A 171 17.40 -10.91 -17.64
C GLN A 171 18.44 -11.46 -16.65
N LEU A 172 18.41 -11.01 -15.39
CA LEU A 172 19.36 -11.43 -14.34
C LEU A 172 18.94 -12.75 -13.66
N ASP A 173 17.64 -13.04 -13.58
CA ASP A 173 17.08 -14.24 -12.97
C ASP A 173 15.86 -14.75 -13.76
N PRO A 174 16.07 -15.55 -14.81
CA PRO A 174 15.02 -16.05 -15.71
C PRO A 174 13.94 -16.90 -15.00
N GLY A 175 14.17 -17.33 -13.76
CA GLY A 175 13.18 -18.07 -12.97
C GLY A 175 12.06 -17.19 -12.38
N LYS A 176 12.20 -15.86 -12.42
CA LYS A 176 11.27 -14.89 -11.82
C LYS A 176 10.42 -14.10 -12.81
N HIS A 177 10.11 -14.71 -13.95
CA HIS A 177 9.24 -14.09 -14.95
C HIS A 177 7.96 -13.51 -14.34
N LYS A 178 7.69 -12.23 -14.68
CA LYS A 178 6.48 -11.47 -14.31
C LYS A 178 6.41 -11.09 -12.83
N MET A 179 7.36 -10.29 -12.36
CA MET A 179 7.37 -9.65 -11.03
C MET A 179 6.04 -8.97 -10.67
N TYR A 180 5.39 -8.31 -11.63
CA TYR A 180 4.09 -7.63 -11.46
C TYR A 180 2.88 -8.49 -11.84
N GLY A 181 3.12 -9.73 -12.28
CA GLY A 181 2.11 -10.70 -12.70
C GLY A 181 1.70 -10.55 -14.16
N ALA A 182 0.71 -11.34 -14.58
CA ALA A 182 0.18 -11.34 -15.94
C ALA A 182 -0.88 -10.24 -16.16
N ILE A 183 -0.53 -9.00 -15.83
CA ILE A 183 -1.34 -7.81 -16.13
C ILE A 183 -0.74 -7.11 -17.35
N ASP A 184 -1.55 -6.61 -18.28
CA ASP A 184 -1.08 -5.74 -19.35
C ASP A 184 -1.09 -4.25 -18.92
N ASP A 185 -0.48 -3.38 -19.72
CA ASP A 185 -0.33 -1.97 -19.35
C ASP A 185 -1.67 -1.21 -19.33
N ALA A 186 -2.64 -1.61 -20.16
CA ALA A 186 -3.97 -1.00 -20.18
C ALA A 186 -4.76 -1.37 -18.92
N GLN A 187 -4.72 -2.64 -18.51
CA GLN A 187 -5.28 -3.12 -17.25
C GLN A 187 -4.60 -2.46 -16.06
N TRP A 188 -3.28 -2.28 -16.09
CA TRP A 188 -2.55 -1.62 -15.02
C TRP A 188 -2.97 -0.16 -14.89
N ARG A 189 -3.06 0.57 -16.02
CA ARG A 189 -3.56 1.94 -16.05
C ARG A 189 -4.98 2.03 -15.48
N ALA A 190 -5.89 1.16 -15.91
CA ALA A 190 -7.26 1.14 -15.42
C ALA A 190 -7.37 0.90 -13.90
N LEU A 191 -6.43 0.15 -13.31
CA LEU A 191 -6.38 -0.01 -11.85
C LEU A 191 -5.92 1.26 -11.12
N CYS A 192 -5.05 2.06 -11.73
CA CYS A 192 -4.57 3.34 -11.18
C CYS A 192 -5.67 4.41 -11.15
N ASP A 193 -6.72 4.27 -11.98
CA ASP A 193 -7.85 5.21 -12.04
C ASP A 193 -8.80 5.12 -10.85
N PHE A 194 -8.62 4.11 -9.98
CA PHE A 194 -9.45 3.97 -8.79
C PHE A 194 -9.33 5.19 -7.85
N ARG A 195 -10.48 5.69 -7.40
CA ARG A 195 -10.58 6.65 -6.30
C ARG A 195 -11.54 6.11 -5.24
N PRO A 196 -11.23 6.24 -3.93
CA PRO A 196 -12.16 5.83 -2.88
C PRO A 196 -13.38 6.76 -2.83
N ALA A 197 -14.50 6.27 -2.29
CA ALA A 197 -15.75 7.03 -2.22
C ALA A 197 -15.60 8.42 -1.55
N PHE A 198 -14.75 8.52 -0.51
CA PHE A 198 -14.50 9.76 0.23
C PHE A 198 -13.54 10.74 -0.48
N PHE A 199 -13.08 10.44 -1.70
CA PHE A 199 -12.10 11.27 -2.40
C PHE A 199 -12.63 12.67 -2.72
N ASN A 200 -13.92 12.78 -3.05
CA ASN A 200 -14.60 14.02 -3.42
C ASN A 200 -15.32 14.71 -2.24
N ASP A 201 -15.25 14.12 -1.04
CA ASP A 201 -15.86 14.63 0.20
C ASP A 201 -14.92 15.58 0.95
#